data_AF-A0A165EEC2-F1
#
_entry.id   AF-A0A165EEC2-F1
#
_cell.length_a   1.000
_cell.length_b   1.000
_cell.length_c   1.000
_cell.angle_alpha   90.00
_cell.angle_beta   90.00
_cell.angle_gamma   90.00
#
_symmetry.space_group_name_H-M   'P 1'
#
loop_
_entity.id
_entity.type
_entity.pdbx_description
1 polymer ?
#
loop_
_entity_poly.entity_id
_entity_poly.type
_entity_poly.pdbx_seq_one_letter_code
_entity_poly.pdbx_strand_id
1 'polypeptide(L)'
;MSKPPNQPPPIPIHLPAVLHSRPAQTDASVNAGATANILGKVATPQDTPIWICTLHDCNRIFPSHERLGMHRKRDHHTDDVDSAITTWNS
;
A
#
# COMPACT_ATOMS: atom_id res chain seq x y z
N MET A 1 -4.59 -54.00 -0.45
CA MET A 1 -5.08 -52.79 -1.14
C MET A 1 -5.59 -51.82 -0.08
N SER A 2 -4.78 -50.85 0.31
CA SER A 2 -5.07 -49.95 1.44
C SER A 2 -5.82 -48.71 0.95
N LYS A 3 -7.03 -48.48 1.46
CA LYS A 3 -7.89 -47.33 1.13
C LYS A 3 -7.28 -46.05 1.71
N PRO A 4 -7.18 -44.94 0.96
CA PRO A 4 -6.65 -43.69 1.50
C PRO A 4 -7.58 -43.08 2.56
N PRO A 5 -7.04 -42.37 3.57
CA PRO A 5 -7.83 -41.76 4.62
C PRO A 5 -8.73 -40.64 4.05
N ASN A 6 -9.98 -40.65 4.50
CA ASN A 6 -11.04 -39.73 4.10
C ASN A 6 -10.74 -38.32 4.63
N GLN A 7 -10.21 -37.44 3.77
CA GLN A 7 -9.97 -36.04 4.12
C GLN A 7 -11.31 -35.27 4.09
N PRO A 8 -11.69 -34.55 5.16
CA PRO A 8 -12.91 -33.75 5.17
C PRO A 8 -12.80 -32.57 4.18
N PRO A 9 -13.93 -32.12 3.59
CA PRO A 9 -13.95 -31.04 2.62
C PRO A 9 -13.46 -29.71 3.25
N PRO A 10 -12.81 -28.83 2.47
CA PRO A 10 -12.38 -27.52 2.95
C PRO A 10 -13.59 -26.67 3.34
N ILE A 11 -13.57 -26.13 4.56
CA ILE A 11 -14.62 -25.25 5.08
C ILE A 11 -14.42 -23.87 4.44
N PRO A 12 -15.40 -23.32 3.69
CA PRO A 12 -15.29 -21.97 3.17
C PRO A 12 -15.34 -20.97 4.34
N ILE A 13 -14.27 -20.20 4.52
CA ILE A 13 -14.26 -19.08 5.48
C ILE A 13 -15.08 -17.95 4.88
N HIS A 14 -16.36 -17.88 5.23
CA HIS A 14 -17.24 -16.79 4.84
C HIS A 14 -17.40 -15.85 6.04
N LEU A 15 -16.64 -14.76 6.06
CA LEU A 15 -16.80 -13.72 7.08
C LEU A 15 -18.04 -12.89 6.75
N PRO A 16 -18.98 -12.70 7.70
CA PRO A 16 -20.09 -11.79 7.49
C PRO A 16 -19.56 -10.36 7.38
N ALA A 17 -19.99 -9.64 6.34
CA ALA A 17 -19.74 -8.20 6.24
C ALA A 17 -20.53 -7.50 7.36
N VAL A 18 -19.87 -7.23 8.49
CA VAL A 18 -20.49 -6.61 9.68
C VAL A 18 -20.82 -5.13 9.45
N LEU A 19 -20.31 -4.54 8.37
CA LEU A 19 -20.50 -3.11 8.08
C LEU A 19 -21.33 -2.92 6.82
N HIS A 20 -22.48 -2.27 6.98
CA HIS A 20 -23.31 -1.80 5.87
C HIS A 20 -22.55 -0.70 5.12
N SER A 21 -22.41 -0.84 3.80
CA SER A 21 -21.87 0.20 2.93
C SER A 21 -22.79 1.42 2.96
N ARG A 22 -22.51 2.39 3.83
CA ARG A 22 -23.15 3.71 3.81
C ARG A 22 -22.15 4.71 3.24
N PRO A 23 -22.57 5.59 2.31
CA PRO A 23 -21.70 6.66 1.83
C PRO A 23 -21.32 7.55 3.01
N ALA A 24 -20.05 7.96 3.05
CA ALA A 24 -19.57 8.92 4.04
C ALA A 24 -20.35 10.24 3.88
N GLN A 25 -21.14 10.62 4.88
CA GLN A 25 -21.75 11.94 4.92
C GLN A 25 -20.66 12.97 5.23
N THR A 26 -20.55 13.98 4.37
CA THR A 26 -19.65 15.11 4.60
C THR A 26 -20.22 15.93 5.76
N ASP A 27 -19.47 16.02 6.86
CA ASP A 27 -19.84 16.86 7.99
C ASP A 27 -19.62 18.34 7.61
N ALA A 28 -20.71 19.13 7.57
CA ALA A 28 -20.69 20.53 7.16
C ALA A 28 -20.14 21.48 8.24
N SER A 29 -19.79 20.97 9.43
CA SER A 29 -19.25 21.80 10.52
C SER A 29 -17.73 21.97 10.44
N VAL A 30 -17.06 21.28 9.52
CA VAL A 30 -15.59 21.34 9.40
C VAL A 30 -15.20 22.56 8.56
N ASN A 31 -15.08 23.72 9.22
CA ASN A 31 -14.42 24.87 8.63
C ASN A 31 -12.95 24.51 8.34
N ALA A 32 -12.48 24.73 7.11
CA ALA A 32 -11.10 24.49 6.69
C ALA A 32 -10.05 25.13 7.63
N GLY A 33 -10.41 26.21 8.34
CA GLY A 33 -9.58 26.84 9.36
C GLY A 33 -9.39 26.02 10.65
N ALA A 34 -10.34 25.14 11.01
CA ALA A 34 -10.26 24.33 12.23
C ALA A 34 -9.35 23.09 12.09
N THR A 35 -9.21 22.56 10.87
CA THR A 35 -8.36 21.39 10.59
C THR A 35 -6.91 21.72 10.33
N ALA A 36 -6.58 22.97 10.00
CA ALA A 36 -5.21 23.37 9.64
C ALA A 36 -4.18 23.18 10.77
N ASN A 37 -4.62 23.12 12.03
CA ASN A 37 -3.75 22.92 13.19
C ASN A 37 -3.83 21.49 13.79
N ILE A 38 -4.77 20.66 13.32
CA ILE A 38 -5.00 19.29 13.85
C ILE A 38 -4.55 18.24 12.84
N LEU A 39 -4.69 18.52 11.54
CA LEU A 39 -4.12 17.69 10.49
C LEU A 39 -2.64 18.04 10.38
N GLY A 40 -1.78 17.07 10.70
CA GLY A 40 -0.34 17.18 10.47
C GLY A 40 -0.05 17.75 9.07
N LYS A 41 1.06 18.49 8.96
CA LYS A 41 1.47 19.25 7.77
C LYS A 41 1.02 18.52 6.50
N VAL A 42 0.13 19.14 5.72
CA VAL A 42 -0.29 18.61 4.42
C VAL A 42 0.94 18.67 3.52
N ALA A 43 1.69 17.57 3.49
CA ALA A 43 2.83 17.41 2.63
C ALA A 43 2.32 17.20 1.22
N THR A 44 2.76 18.06 0.30
CA THR A 44 2.52 17.83 -1.12
C THR A 44 3.40 16.65 -1.56
N PRO A 45 3.07 15.95 -2.65
CA PRO A 45 3.96 14.92 -3.21
C PRO A 45 5.36 15.43 -3.56
N GLN A 46 5.53 16.75 -3.70
CA GLN A 46 6.81 17.43 -3.88
C GLN A 46 7.58 17.57 -2.57
N ASP A 47 6.88 17.77 -1.45
CA ASP A 47 7.45 17.87 -0.09
C ASP A 47 7.88 16.50 0.44
N THR A 48 7.09 15.45 0.13
CA THR A 48 7.39 14.06 0.53
C THR A 48 7.23 13.09 -0.63
N PRO A 49 8.25 12.96 -1.51
CA PRO A 49 8.19 11.99 -2.61
C PRO A 49 8.22 10.56 -2.07
N ILE A 50 7.32 9.72 -2.60
CA ILE A 50 7.22 8.31 -2.25
C ILE A 50 7.75 7.49 -3.42
N TRP A 51 8.74 6.65 -3.13
CA TRP A 51 9.42 5.80 -4.12
C TRP A 51 9.00 4.34 -3.91
N ILE A 52 8.39 3.72 -4.91
CA ILE A 52 7.84 2.36 -4.80
C ILE A 52 8.62 1.41 -5.73
N CYS A 53 9.14 0.32 -5.17
CA CYS A 53 9.74 -0.75 -5.96
C CYS A 53 8.65 -1.66 -6.52
N THR A 54 8.40 -1.64 -7.83
CA THR A 54 7.43 -2.56 -8.46
C THR A 54 8.10 -3.72 -9.19
N LEU A 55 9.40 -3.93 -8.94
CA LEU A 55 10.16 -5.02 -9.54
C LEU A 55 9.76 -6.35 -8.89
N HIS A 56 9.43 -7.36 -9.71
CA HIS A 56 9.02 -8.70 -9.24
C HIS A 56 7.93 -8.66 -8.14
N ASP A 57 6.95 -7.75 -8.27
CA ASP A 57 5.85 -7.59 -7.31
C ASP A 57 6.30 -7.26 -5.86
N CYS A 58 7.50 -6.65 -5.68
CA CYS A 58 8.05 -6.34 -4.36
C CYS A 58 7.18 -5.35 -3.56
N ASN A 59 6.68 -4.30 -4.22
CA ASN A 59 5.79 -3.26 -3.70
C ASN A 59 6.28 -2.58 -2.40
N ARG A 60 7.60 -2.53 -2.18
CA ARG A 60 8.21 -1.85 -1.03
C ARG A 60 8.32 -0.35 -1.26
N ILE A 61 8.06 0.41 -0.20
CA ILE A 61 8.00 1.87 -0.22
C ILE A 61 9.23 2.47 0.47
N PHE A 62 9.79 3.51 -0.13
CA PHE A 62 10.97 4.21 0.35
C PHE A 62 10.78 5.73 0.31
N PRO A 63 11.36 6.46 1.29
CA PRO A 63 11.27 7.92 1.35
C PRO A 63 12.28 8.63 0.43
N SER A 64 13.23 7.90 -0.16
CA SER A 64 14.23 8.47 -1.07
C SER A 64 14.62 7.47 -2.17
N HIS A 65 15.03 8.01 -3.32
CA HIS A 65 15.50 7.25 -4.47
C HIS A 65 16.76 6.43 -4.15
N GLU A 66 17.70 6.98 -3.38
CA GLU A 66 18.91 6.27 -2.95
C GLU A 66 18.60 5.00 -2.15
N ARG A 67 17.59 5.05 -1.26
CA ARG A 67 17.16 3.88 -0.49
C ARG A 67 16.52 2.81 -1.36
N LEU A 68 15.76 3.22 -2.38
CA LEU A 68 15.21 2.31 -3.38
C LEU A 68 16.34 1.62 -4.17
N GLY A 69 17.36 2.37 -4.61
CA GLY A 69 18.51 1.80 -5.33
C GLY A 69 19.30 0.79 -4.50
N MET A 70 19.58 1.10 -3.23
CA MET A 70 20.22 0.15 -2.30
C MET A 70 19.39 -1.13 -2.13
N HIS A 71 18.07 -1.00 -2.01
CA HIS A 71 17.16 -2.14 -1.92
C HIS A 71 17.22 -2.99 -3.20
N ARG A 72 17.14 -2.39 -4.38
CA ARG A 72 17.20 -3.12 -5.66
C ARG A 72 18.50 -3.87 -5.84
N LYS A 73 19.63 -3.24 -5.49
CA LYS A 73 20.94 -3.88 -5.56
C LYS A 73 21.04 -5.09 -4.63
N ARG A 74 20.47 -5.00 -3.42
CA ARG A 74 20.57 -6.05 -2.40
C ARG A 74 19.56 -7.19 -2.63
N ASP A 75 18.31 -6.85 -2.91
CA ASP A 75 17.19 -7.79 -2.90
C ASP A 75 16.83 -8.28 -4.31
N HIS A 76 17.20 -7.54 -5.35
CA HIS A 76 16.91 -7.86 -6.75
C HIS A 76 18.14 -7.97 -7.66
N HIS A 77 19.34 -7.77 -7.10
CA HIS A 77 20.62 -7.82 -7.83
C HIS A 77 20.67 -6.94 -9.09
N THR A 78 19.90 -5.84 -9.09
CA THR A 78 19.87 -4.88 -10.20
C THR A 78 20.24 -3.49 -9.72
N ASP A 79 21.02 -2.79 -10.55
CA ASP A 79 21.37 -1.38 -10.38
C ASP A 79 20.37 -0.46 -11.10
N ASP A 80 19.44 -1.03 -11.86
CA ASP A 80 18.45 -0.25 -12.56
C ASP A 80 17.56 0.48 -11.55
N VAL A 81 17.72 1.80 -11.48
CA VAL A 81 17.09 2.71 -10.55
C VAL A 81 15.98 3.54 -11.20
N ASP A 82 15.68 3.34 -12.48
CA ASP A 82 14.72 4.15 -13.23
C ASP A 82 13.57 3.32 -13.81
N SER A 83 13.78 2.05 -14.12
CA SER A 83 12.73 1.16 -14.61
C SER A 83 11.77 0.78 -13.48
N ALA A 84 10.48 0.64 -13.77
CA ALA A 84 9.49 0.12 -12.82
C ALA A 84 9.40 0.92 -11.50
N ILE A 85 9.41 2.26 -11.60
CA ILE A 85 9.07 3.17 -10.51
C ILE A 85 7.73 3.81 -10.83
N THR A 86 6.74 3.58 -9.98
CA THR A 86 5.50 4.37 -9.99
C THR A 86 5.65 5.47 -8.95
N THR A 87 5.85 6.70 -9.39
CA THR A 87 5.67 7.86 -8.52
C THR A 87 4.20 8.27 -8.57
N TRP A 88 3.65 8.74 -7.44
CA TRP A 88 2.22 9.07 -7.26
C TRP A 88 1.65 10.10 -8.28
N ASN A 89 2.47 10.68 -9.15
CA ASN A 89 2.06 11.67 -10.14
C ASN A 89 2.49 11.27 -11.57
N SER A 90 2.31 9.99 -11.92
CA SER A 90 2.46 9.46 -13.27
C SER A 90 1.19 8.78 -13.74
#